data_AF-A0A1E5IMF3-F1
#
_entry.id   AF-A0A1E5IMF3-F1
#
_cell.length_a   1.000
_cell.length_b   1.000
_cell.length_c   1.000
_cell.angle_alpha   90.00
_cell.angle_beta   90.00
_cell.angle_gamma   90.00
#
_symmetry.space_group_name_H-M   'P 1'
#
loop_
_entity.id
_entity.type
_entity.pdbx_description
1 polymer ?
#
loop_
_entity_poly.entity_id
_entity_poly.type
_entity_poly.pdbx_seq_one_letter_code
_entity_poly.pdbx_strand_id
1 'polypeptide(L)'
;MKIKKKFVTLKRIQDFEIEFIQANKKDFKNLPAFVSFGSKTASLANYYRLLITEILPNNVEKAIYLNYDIIVNKDISELWNISVDNYLAGCVNLGNNYFNSGVMLLNLYELRNFNFYNKWKKYVEDNLDKIDCYDQSILNTVMGHNVLFLPGKLESVLQKL
;
A
#
# COMPACT_ATOMS: atom_id res chain seq x y z
N MET A 1 7.86 -19.48 11.92
CA MET A 1 9.06 -19.99 11.23
C MET A 1 8.75 -20.81 9.96
N LYS A 2 7.73 -21.69 9.92
CA LYS A 2 7.44 -22.54 8.74
C LYS A 2 7.00 -21.79 7.46
N ILE A 3 6.24 -20.69 7.59
CA ILE A 3 5.72 -19.92 6.43
C ILE A 3 6.84 -19.18 5.70
N LYS A 4 7.73 -18.47 6.41
CA LYS A 4 8.87 -17.74 5.82
C LYS A 4 9.76 -18.67 4.97
N LYS A 5 9.99 -19.90 5.45
CA LYS A 5 10.76 -20.91 4.70
C LYS A 5 10.11 -21.28 3.35
N LYS A 6 8.77 -21.33 3.26
CA LYS A 6 8.07 -21.62 1.99
C LYS A 6 8.33 -20.53 0.94
N PHE A 7 8.33 -19.26 1.31
CA PHE A 7 8.66 -18.17 0.38
C PHE A 7 10.09 -18.29 -0.16
N VAL A 8 11.06 -18.63 0.70
CA VAL A 8 12.45 -18.85 0.27
C VAL A 8 12.56 -20.00 -0.74
N THR A 9 11.71 -21.02 -0.65
CA THR A 9 11.72 -22.12 -1.64
C THR A 9 11.31 -21.69 -3.05
N LEU A 10 10.66 -20.53 -3.22
CA LEU A 10 10.30 -20.02 -4.54
C LEU A 10 11.53 -19.60 -5.37
N LYS A 11 12.71 -19.44 -4.75
CA LYS A 11 13.98 -19.19 -5.45
C LYS A 11 14.33 -20.29 -6.48
N ARG A 12 13.70 -21.46 -6.39
CA ARG A 12 13.83 -22.54 -7.38
C ARG A 12 13.15 -22.23 -8.72
N ILE A 13 12.22 -21.27 -8.75
CA ILE A 13 11.48 -20.84 -9.95
C ILE A 13 12.24 -19.71 -10.64
N GLN A 14 12.64 -18.71 -9.87
CA GLN A 14 13.41 -17.55 -10.32
C GLN A 14 14.24 -17.04 -9.14
N ASP A 15 15.45 -16.58 -9.39
CA ASP A 15 16.27 -15.98 -8.33
C ASP A 15 15.75 -14.60 -7.93
N PHE A 16 15.81 -14.29 -6.63
CA PHE A 16 15.38 -13.01 -6.06
C PHE A 16 15.92 -12.82 -4.64
N GLU A 17 15.88 -11.59 -4.15
CA GLU A 17 16.10 -11.26 -2.74
C GLU A 17 14.78 -11.07 -2.00
N ILE A 18 14.74 -11.47 -0.72
CA ILE A 18 13.55 -11.34 0.11
C ILE A 18 13.93 -10.89 1.52
N GLU A 19 13.31 -9.82 1.95
CA GLU A 19 13.41 -9.30 3.31
C GLU A 19 12.05 -9.41 4.01
N PHE A 20 12.05 -9.95 5.24
CA PHE A 20 10.83 -10.08 6.03
C PHE A 20 10.77 -8.99 7.10
N ILE A 21 9.98 -7.97 6.82
CA ILE A 21 9.81 -6.82 7.72
C ILE A 21 8.73 -7.11 8.76
N GLN A 22 9.05 -6.84 10.03
CA GLN A 22 8.13 -7.00 11.14
C GLN A 22 7.55 -5.62 11.52
N ALA A 23 6.27 -5.39 11.20
CA ALA A 23 5.59 -4.18 11.65
C ALA A 23 5.26 -4.23 13.16
N ASN A 24 5.40 -3.10 13.84
CA ASN A 24 5.11 -2.99 15.26
C ASN A 24 3.60 -2.81 15.49
N LYS A 25 2.99 -3.74 16.25
CA LYS A 25 1.54 -3.71 16.55
C LYS A 25 1.11 -2.43 17.27
N LYS A 26 2.02 -1.75 17.98
CA LYS A 26 1.71 -0.51 18.71
C LYS A 26 1.31 0.63 17.77
N ASP A 27 1.76 0.61 16.52
CA ASP A 27 1.49 1.68 15.56
C ASP A 27 0.03 1.70 15.10
N PHE A 28 -0.72 0.62 15.37
CA PHE A 28 -2.12 0.44 14.99
C PHE A 28 -3.13 0.71 16.10
N LYS A 29 -2.67 1.08 17.31
CA LYS A 29 -3.53 1.21 18.50
C LYS A 29 -4.70 2.18 18.32
N ASN A 30 -4.55 3.19 17.46
CA ASN A 30 -5.55 4.24 17.25
C ASN A 30 -6.41 4.00 15.99
N LEU A 31 -6.24 2.88 15.28
CA LEU A 31 -7.03 2.60 14.08
C LEU A 31 -8.39 1.99 14.44
N PRO A 32 -9.49 2.31 13.72
CA PRO A 32 -10.84 1.87 14.10
C PRO A 32 -11.04 0.36 14.27
N ALA A 33 -10.26 -0.47 13.58
CA ALA A 33 -10.26 -1.94 13.78
C ALA A 33 -9.78 -2.38 15.18
N PHE A 34 -9.09 -1.52 15.93
CA PHE A 34 -8.75 -1.74 17.35
C PHE A 34 -9.83 -1.21 18.31
N VAL A 35 -10.73 -0.33 17.85
CA VAL A 35 -11.63 0.47 18.71
C VAL A 35 -13.09 -0.01 18.63
N SER A 36 -13.52 -0.71 17.57
CA SER A 36 -14.87 -1.30 17.53
C SER A 36 -14.98 -2.47 16.56
N PHE A 37 -15.91 -3.38 16.90
CA PHE A 37 -16.33 -4.59 16.19
C PHE A 37 -15.59 -5.88 16.53
N GLY A 38 -16.03 -6.51 17.63
CA GLY A 38 -15.72 -7.87 18.03
C GLY A 38 -16.24 -8.99 17.11
N SER A 39 -16.23 -8.83 15.77
CA SER A 39 -16.55 -9.95 14.85
C SER A 39 -16.29 -9.73 13.35
N LYS A 40 -15.56 -8.71 12.89
CA LYS A 40 -15.05 -8.69 11.50
C LYS A 40 -13.63 -8.15 11.43
N THR A 41 -12.70 -9.07 11.31
CA THR A 41 -11.30 -8.89 10.94
C THR A 41 -11.18 -8.13 9.61
N ALA A 42 -11.34 -6.80 9.63
CA ALA A 42 -10.52 -5.96 8.78
C ALA A 42 -9.08 -6.24 9.23
N SER A 43 -8.46 -7.21 8.58
CA SER A 43 -7.21 -7.78 9.08
C SER A 43 -6.19 -6.65 9.18
N LEU A 44 -5.45 -6.59 10.28
CA LEU A 44 -4.35 -5.65 10.50
C LEU A 44 -3.44 -5.50 9.25
N ALA A 45 -3.39 -6.55 8.43
CA ALA A 45 -2.68 -6.58 7.17
C ALA A 45 -3.07 -5.48 6.17
N ASN A 46 -4.35 -5.10 6.12
CA ASN A 46 -4.83 -4.03 5.25
C ASN A 46 -4.25 -2.67 5.65
N TYR A 47 -3.88 -2.48 6.92
CA TYR A 47 -3.32 -1.23 7.38
C TYR A 47 -1.80 -1.14 7.22
N TYR A 48 -1.09 -2.23 6.86
CA TYR A 48 0.37 -2.19 6.70
C TYR A 48 0.83 -1.17 5.66
N ARG A 49 0.04 -0.94 4.61
CA ARG A 49 0.34 0.08 3.58
C ARG A 49 0.32 1.52 4.13
N LEU A 50 -0.43 1.79 5.19
CA LEU A 50 -0.37 3.09 5.89
C LEU A 50 0.95 3.29 6.64
N LEU A 51 1.62 2.19 7.02
CA LEU A 51 2.91 2.24 7.70
C LEU A 51 4.10 2.16 6.73
N ILE A 52 3.87 2.17 5.42
CA ILE A 52 4.90 1.81 4.44
C ILE A 52 6.16 2.69 4.55
N THR A 53 6.00 3.98 4.89
CA THR A 53 7.11 4.92 5.09
C THR A 53 7.95 4.61 6.32
N GLU A 54 7.35 3.99 7.34
CA GLU A 54 7.98 3.69 8.63
C GLU A 54 8.56 2.28 8.70
N ILE A 55 8.02 1.34 7.92
CA ILE A 55 8.46 -0.06 7.94
C ILE A 55 9.53 -0.36 6.89
N LEU A 56 9.53 0.35 5.76
CA LEU A 56 10.56 0.15 4.73
C LEU A 56 11.84 0.91 5.09
N PRO A 57 13.02 0.32 4.85
CA PRO A 57 14.29 0.99 5.09
C PRO A 57 14.38 2.35 4.39
N ASN A 58 15.04 3.33 5.05
CA ASN A 58 15.10 4.72 4.57
C ASN A 58 15.79 4.88 3.21
N ASN A 59 16.65 3.95 2.82
CA ASN A 59 17.31 3.91 1.52
C ASN A 59 16.41 3.37 0.39
N VAL A 60 15.20 2.89 0.69
CA VAL A 60 14.22 2.48 -0.32
C VAL A 60 13.36 3.70 -0.68
N GLU A 61 13.50 4.20 -1.91
CA GLU A 61 12.84 5.43 -2.37
C GLU A 61 11.64 5.18 -3.29
N LYS A 62 11.52 3.98 -3.85
CA LYS A 62 10.44 3.58 -4.75
C LYS A 62 10.07 2.12 -4.52
N ALA A 63 8.79 1.80 -4.57
CA ALA A 63 8.31 0.42 -4.40
C ALA A 63 7.05 0.15 -5.22
N ILE A 64 6.85 -1.10 -5.63
CA ILE A 64 5.54 -1.57 -6.11
C ILE A 64 4.86 -2.33 -4.98
N TYR A 65 3.67 -1.90 -4.63
CA TYR A 65 2.78 -2.60 -3.71
C TYR A 65 1.75 -3.41 -4.50
N LEU A 66 1.60 -4.69 -4.14
CA LEU A 66 0.60 -5.59 -4.70
C LEU A 66 -0.18 -6.26 -3.56
N ASN A 67 -1.51 -6.31 -3.67
CA ASN A 67 -2.31 -7.19 -2.83
C ASN A 67 -2.00 -8.67 -3.12
N TYR A 68 -2.31 -9.53 -2.15
CA TYR A 68 -2.08 -10.97 -2.25
C TYR A 68 -2.97 -11.67 -3.30
N ASP A 69 -4.04 -11.01 -3.74
CA ASP A 69 -5.02 -11.51 -4.72
C ASP A 69 -4.74 -11.01 -6.15
N ILE A 70 -3.57 -10.41 -6.40
CA ILE A 70 -3.17 -9.92 -7.71
C ILE A 70 -2.40 -11.00 -8.50
N ILE A 71 -2.83 -11.23 -9.74
CA ILE A 71 -2.09 -11.94 -10.76
C ILE A 71 -1.43 -10.93 -11.69
N VAL A 72 -0.13 -11.07 -11.90
CA VAL A 72 0.65 -10.27 -12.85
C VAL A 72 0.77 -11.05 -14.17
N ASN A 73 0.07 -10.60 -15.21
CA ASN A 73 -0.03 -11.30 -16.51
C ASN A 73 0.90 -10.74 -17.60
N LYS A 74 1.64 -9.66 -17.31
CA LYS A 74 2.58 -9.00 -18.22
C LYS A 74 3.85 -8.62 -17.47
N ASP A 75 4.84 -8.08 -18.18
CA ASP A 75 6.08 -7.63 -17.54
C ASP A 75 5.82 -6.48 -16.56
N ILE A 76 6.11 -6.72 -15.27
CA ILE A 76 5.92 -5.74 -14.21
C ILE A 76 6.89 -4.56 -14.32
N SER A 77 7.96 -4.70 -15.11
CA SER A 77 8.89 -3.60 -15.39
C SER A 77 8.20 -2.42 -16.09
N GLU A 78 7.12 -2.68 -16.85
CA GLU A 78 6.30 -1.62 -17.46
C GLU A 78 5.71 -0.68 -16.40
N LEU A 79 5.27 -1.22 -15.26
CA LEU A 79 4.80 -0.42 -14.13
C LEU A 79 5.97 0.29 -13.44
N TRP A 80 7.08 -0.42 -13.21
CA TRP A 80 8.25 0.14 -12.53
C TRP A 80 8.86 1.34 -13.25
N ASN A 81 8.87 1.33 -14.58
CA ASN A 81 9.51 2.35 -15.41
C ASN A 81 8.71 3.66 -15.51
N ILE A 82 7.51 3.72 -14.93
CA ILE A 82 6.73 4.96 -14.88
C ILE A 82 7.38 5.93 -13.88
N SER A 83 7.63 7.16 -14.32
CA SER A 83 8.06 8.24 -13.43
C SER A 83 6.90 8.66 -12.53
N VAL A 84 7.21 8.81 -11.24
CA VAL A 84 6.30 9.29 -10.19
C VAL A 84 6.89 10.49 -9.47
N ASP A 85 7.87 11.18 -10.07
CA ASP A 85 8.73 12.14 -9.36
C ASP A 85 7.95 13.32 -8.76
N ASN A 86 6.79 13.66 -9.34
CA ASN A 86 5.92 14.75 -8.87
C ASN A 86 4.66 14.25 -8.15
N TYR A 87 4.60 12.96 -7.82
CA TYR A 87 3.42 12.31 -7.27
C TYR A 87 3.80 11.46 -6.06
N LEU A 88 2.88 11.33 -5.12
CA LEU A 88 3.04 10.43 -3.97
C LEU A 88 3.00 8.96 -4.39
N ALA A 89 2.19 8.65 -5.40
CA ALA A 89 2.07 7.32 -5.96
C ALA A 89 1.48 7.33 -7.38
N GLY A 90 1.74 6.27 -8.13
CA GLY A 90 0.94 5.86 -9.29
C GLY A 90 -0.13 4.85 -8.88
N CYS A 91 -1.40 5.10 -9.22
CA CYS A 91 -2.53 4.25 -8.80
C CYS A 91 -3.53 4.00 -9.94
N VAL A 92 -4.27 2.89 -9.85
CA VAL A 92 -5.36 2.55 -10.79
C VAL A 92 -6.58 3.42 -10.49
N ASN A 93 -7.13 4.08 -11.52
CA ASN A 93 -8.27 5.00 -11.38
C ASN A 93 -9.59 4.24 -11.37
N LEU A 94 -10.41 4.43 -10.34
CA LEU A 94 -11.78 3.89 -10.24
C LEU A 94 -12.86 4.92 -10.64
N GLY A 95 -12.45 6.12 -11.08
CA GLY A 95 -13.31 7.24 -11.40
C GLY A 95 -13.44 8.24 -10.25
N ASN A 96 -13.95 9.44 -10.55
CA ASN A 96 -14.21 10.50 -9.56
C ASN A 96 -13.02 10.83 -8.64
N ASN A 97 -11.80 10.84 -9.18
CA ASN A 97 -10.56 11.04 -8.41
C ASN A 97 -10.36 10.03 -7.25
N TYR A 98 -10.89 8.83 -7.40
CA TYR A 98 -10.77 7.75 -6.42
C TYR A 98 -9.96 6.61 -7.03
N PHE A 99 -8.96 6.12 -6.31
CA PHE A 99 -8.07 5.05 -6.76
C PHE A 99 -8.23 3.75 -5.98
N ASN A 100 -7.84 2.67 -6.65
CA ASN A 100 -7.69 1.35 -6.05
C ASN A 100 -6.37 1.26 -5.27
N SER A 101 -6.41 0.80 -4.00
CA SER A 101 -5.20 0.63 -3.16
C SER A 101 -4.58 -0.77 -3.24
N GLY A 102 -5.09 -1.65 -4.11
CA GLY A 102 -4.58 -3.01 -4.27
C GLY A 102 -3.35 -3.11 -5.14
N VAL A 103 -3.07 -2.07 -5.93
CA VAL A 103 -1.85 -1.93 -6.73
C VAL A 103 -1.40 -0.48 -6.63
N MET A 104 -0.17 -0.24 -6.20
CA MET A 104 0.38 1.11 -6.11
C MET A 104 1.85 1.12 -6.51
N LEU A 105 2.24 2.12 -7.30
CA LEU A 105 3.64 2.48 -7.53
C LEU A 105 4.00 3.62 -6.57
N LEU A 106 4.65 3.30 -5.46
CA LEU A 106 4.90 4.22 -4.36
C LEU A 106 6.17 5.03 -4.60
N ASN A 107 6.07 6.35 -4.48
CA ASN A 107 7.21 7.25 -4.35
C ASN A 107 7.49 7.45 -2.85
N LEU A 108 8.33 6.60 -2.27
CA LEU A 108 8.60 6.61 -0.83
C LEU A 108 9.42 7.83 -0.41
N TYR A 109 10.25 8.37 -1.31
CA TYR A 109 10.93 9.64 -1.08
C TYR A 109 9.92 10.77 -0.87
N GLU A 110 9.00 10.95 -1.83
CA GLU A 110 7.96 11.99 -1.72
C GLU A 110 6.96 11.73 -0.59
N LEU A 111 6.59 10.48 -0.34
CA LEU A 111 5.71 10.13 0.80
C LEU A 111 6.33 10.51 2.15
N ARG A 112 7.64 10.32 2.33
CA ARG A 112 8.35 10.73 3.55
C ARG A 112 8.43 12.26 3.65
N ASN A 113 8.78 12.96 2.56
CA ASN A 113 8.81 14.43 2.51
C ASN A 113 7.44 15.06 2.76
N PHE A 114 6.38 14.44 2.24
CA PHE A 114 5.00 14.81 2.47
C PHE A 114 4.54 14.56 3.91
N ASN A 115 5.35 13.90 4.75
CA ASN A 115 5.02 13.52 6.11
C ASN A 115 3.74 12.66 6.17
N PHE A 116 3.63 11.71 5.23
CA PHE A 116 2.44 10.88 5.02
C PHE A 116 1.98 10.19 6.32
N TYR A 117 2.92 9.61 7.08
CA TYR A 117 2.61 8.87 8.31
C TYR A 117 1.82 9.72 9.33
N ASN A 118 2.33 10.91 9.64
CA ASN A 118 1.69 11.79 10.61
C ASN A 118 0.36 12.35 10.07
N LYS A 119 0.26 12.60 8.76
CA LYS A 119 -0.98 13.10 8.15
C LYS A 119 -2.12 12.09 8.23
N TRP A 120 -1.88 10.81 7.90
CA TRP A 120 -2.96 9.82 7.99
C TRP A 120 -3.35 9.55 9.44
N LYS A 121 -2.39 9.58 10.39
CA LYS A 121 -2.70 9.45 11.82
C LYS A 121 -3.60 10.55 12.30
N LYS A 122 -3.23 11.80 12.00
CA LYS A 122 -4.05 12.97 12.32
C LYS A 122 -5.45 12.87 11.70
N TYR A 123 -5.55 12.45 10.45
CA TYR A 123 -6.84 12.26 9.79
C TYR A 123 -7.72 11.23 10.52
N VAL A 124 -7.14 10.10 10.95
CA VAL A 124 -7.86 9.09 11.73
C VAL A 124 -8.32 9.64 13.08
N GLU A 125 -7.42 10.32 13.81
CA GLU A 125 -7.72 10.92 15.12
C GLU A 125 -8.83 11.99 15.05
N ASP A 126 -8.78 12.85 14.04
CA ASP A 126 -9.75 13.94 13.85
C ASP A 126 -11.14 13.44 13.40
N ASN A 127 -11.26 12.17 12.95
CA ASN A 127 -12.49 11.64 12.34
C ASN A 127 -13.00 10.35 12.99
N LEU A 128 -12.47 9.91 14.13
CA LEU A 128 -12.76 8.59 14.75
C LEU A 128 -14.24 8.15 14.71
N ASP A 129 -15.18 9.06 14.95
CA ASP A 129 -16.62 8.77 15.03
C ASP A 129 -17.35 8.68 13.67
N LYS A 130 -16.67 9.02 12.57
CA LYS A 130 -17.25 9.14 11.22
C LYS A 130 -16.66 8.18 10.20
N ILE A 131 -15.67 7.38 10.58
CA ILE A 131 -14.93 6.59 9.61
C ILE A 131 -15.49 5.15 9.51
N ASP A 132 -16.18 4.85 8.42
CA ASP A 132 -16.29 3.49 7.87
C ASP A 132 -14.92 3.09 7.28
N CYS A 133 -14.01 2.68 8.18
CA CYS A 133 -12.58 2.68 7.96
C CYS A 133 -12.10 1.47 7.16
N TYR A 134 -11.90 1.67 5.86
CA TYR A 134 -11.01 0.86 5.04
C TYR A 134 -9.79 1.70 4.66
N ASP A 135 -8.62 1.08 4.69
CA ASP A 135 -7.32 1.66 4.33
C ASP A 135 -7.35 2.46 3.02
N GLN A 136 -8.12 2.02 2.02
CA GLN A 136 -8.23 2.68 0.72
C GLN A 136 -8.83 4.08 0.86
N SER A 137 -9.84 4.25 1.71
CA SER A 137 -10.47 5.55 1.95
C SER A 137 -9.48 6.50 2.63
N ILE A 138 -8.70 6.02 3.61
CA ILE A 138 -7.65 6.84 4.23
C ILE A 138 -6.62 7.28 3.18
N LEU A 139 -6.14 6.35 2.36
CA LEU A 139 -5.17 6.63 1.31
C LEU A 139 -5.70 7.69 0.33
N ASN A 140 -6.92 7.50 -0.17
CA ASN A 140 -7.57 8.43 -1.09
C ASN A 140 -7.72 9.83 -0.48
N THR A 141 -8.16 9.94 0.78
CA THR A 141 -8.33 11.23 1.43
C THR A 141 -7.01 11.93 1.69
N VAL A 142 -6.00 11.20 2.19
CA VAL A 142 -4.73 11.79 2.64
C VAL A 142 -3.82 12.14 1.45
N MET A 143 -3.78 11.28 0.42
CA MET A 143 -2.99 11.54 -0.78
C MET A 143 -3.69 12.55 -1.71
N GLY A 144 -5.03 12.53 -1.74
CA GLY A 144 -5.85 13.44 -2.52
C GLY A 144 -5.46 13.43 -4.00
N HIS A 145 -5.31 14.63 -4.57
CA HIS A 145 -4.94 14.81 -5.99
C HIS A 145 -3.45 14.62 -6.30
N ASN A 146 -2.62 14.27 -5.31
CA ASN A 146 -1.17 14.12 -5.51
C ASN A 146 -0.79 12.70 -5.98
N VAL A 147 -1.65 12.07 -6.78
CA VAL A 147 -1.42 10.74 -7.35
C VAL A 147 -1.45 10.80 -8.87
N LEU A 148 -0.60 9.99 -9.49
CA LEU A 148 -0.63 9.75 -10.92
C LEU A 148 -1.63 8.63 -11.21
N PHE A 149 -2.69 8.91 -11.97
CA PHE A 149 -3.55 7.85 -12.47
C PHE A 149 -2.86 7.09 -13.60
N LEU A 150 -2.71 5.77 -13.40
CA LEU A 150 -2.02 4.90 -14.35
C LEU A 150 -2.83 4.76 -15.65
N PRO A 151 -2.18 4.71 -16.82
CA PRO A 151 -2.84 4.42 -18.08
C PRO A 151 -3.65 3.11 -18.04
N GLY A 152 -4.90 3.11 -18.50
CA GLY A 152 -5.79 1.94 -18.45
C GLY A 152 -5.23 0.66 -19.11
N LYS A 153 -4.32 0.79 -20.09
CA LYS A 153 -3.61 -0.37 -20.66
C LYS A 153 -2.82 -1.19 -19.61
N LEU A 154 -2.38 -0.55 -18.53
CA LEU A 154 -1.64 -1.19 -17.44
C LEU A 154 -2.55 -1.87 -16.43
N GLU A 155 -3.85 -1.55 -16.40
CA GLU A 155 -4.82 -2.32 -15.63
C GLU A 155 -4.86 -3.76 -16.14
N SER A 156 -4.69 -3.97 -17.45
CA SER A 156 -4.62 -5.32 -18.04
C SER A 156 -3.38 -6.13 -17.65
N VAL A 157 -2.35 -5.49 -17.07
CA VAL A 157 -1.17 -6.19 -16.51
C VAL A 157 -1.59 -6.96 -15.26
N LEU A 158 -2.66 -6.54 -14.57
CA LEU A 158 -3.00 -6.97 -13.23
C LEU A 158 -4.44 -7.47 -13.20
N GLN A 159 -4.63 -8.76 -12.94
CA GLN A 159 -5.96 -9.34 -12.76
C GLN A 159 -6.17 -9.67 -11.29
N LYS A 160 -7.35 -9.33 -10.77
CA LYS A 160 -7.75 -9.71 -9.41
C LYS A 160 -8.36 -11.12 -9.45
N LEU A 161 -7.91 -11.99 -8.54
CA LEU A 161 -8.46 -13.33 -8.32
C LEU A 161 -9.91 -13.31 -7.83
#